data_AF-A0AA38CR34-F1
#
_entry.id   AF-A0AA38CR34-F1
#
_cell.length_a   1.000
_cell.length_b   1.000
_cell.length_c   1.000
_cell.angle_alpha   90.00
_cell.angle_beta   90.00
_cell.angle_gamma   90.00
#
_symmetry.space_group_name_H-M   'P 1'
#
loop_
_entity.id
_entity.type
_entity.pdbx_description
1 polymer ?
#
loop_
_entity_poly.entity_id
_entity_poly.type
_entity_poly.pdbx_seq_one_letter_code
_entity_poly.pdbx_strand_id
1 'polypeptide(L)'
;MAALVVRLWRRVHEPRAISVLYLVQYLTLTAAGGYALWRPPSSIEGAYGAGAMLTLAALLVVGGLIGAIAVLPGKYELERLAVIGVALASLIYVIVIVGLHATSSGNRLLQAGFVAVVLLHQGVRWVRIKDRPFRPRPHTVEA
;
A
#
# COMPACT_ATOMS: atom_id res chain seq x y z
N MET A 1 -30.20 3.97 10.13
CA MET A 1 -28.89 3.48 9.63
C MET A 1 -28.68 3.66 8.13
N ALA A 2 -29.62 3.25 7.27
CA ALA A 2 -29.46 3.33 5.81
C ALA A 2 -29.12 4.76 5.28
N ALA A 3 -29.76 5.80 5.81
CA ALA A 3 -29.51 7.19 5.37
C ALA A 3 -28.09 7.70 5.66
N LEU A 4 -27.49 7.30 6.79
CA LEU A 4 -26.11 7.65 7.15
C LEU A 4 -25.10 6.98 6.20
N VAL A 5 -25.32 5.70 5.90
CA VAL A 5 -24.50 4.94 4.94
C VAL A 5 -24.55 5.57 3.55
N VAL A 6 -25.76 5.91 3.06
CA VAL A 6 -25.92 6.59 1.76
C VAL A 6 -25.24 7.95 1.73
N ARG A 7 -25.30 8.72 2.82
CA ARG A 7 -24.65 10.03 2.92
C ARG A 7 -23.12 9.93 2.92
N LEU A 8 -22.56 8.96 3.64
CA LEU A 8 -21.12 8.67 3.59
C LEU A 8 -20.70 8.16 2.21
N TRP A 9 -21.48 7.26 1.60
CA TRP A 9 -21.20 6.70 0.28
C TRP A 9 -21.10 7.77 -0.81
N ARG A 10 -21.96 8.80 -0.76
CA ARG A 10 -21.94 9.93 -1.71
C ARG A 10 -20.71 10.83 -1.56
N ARG A 11 -19.98 10.79 -0.45
CA ARG A 11 -18.74 11.56 -0.24
C ARG A 11 -17.49 10.87 -0.80
N VAL A 12 -17.57 9.59 -1.15
CA VAL A 12 -16.44 8.82 -1.69
C VAL A 12 -16.23 9.19 -3.15
N HIS A 13 -14.98 9.53 -3.50
CA HIS A 13 -14.62 9.86 -4.87
C HIS A 13 -14.71 8.62 -5.78
N GLU A 14 -15.13 8.83 -7.03
CA GLU A 14 -15.28 7.73 -8.00
C GLU A 14 -13.92 7.28 -8.54
N PRO A 15 -13.70 5.96 -8.76
CA PRO A 15 -14.64 4.85 -8.60
C PRO A 15 -14.75 4.33 -7.15
N ARG A 16 -15.96 4.43 -6.56
CA ARG A 16 -16.20 4.25 -5.11
C ARG A 16 -15.81 2.88 -4.57
N ALA A 17 -16.23 1.81 -5.24
CA ALA A 17 -15.96 0.44 -4.81
C ALA A 17 -14.45 0.17 -4.73
N ILE A 18 -13.70 0.62 -5.73
CA ILE A 18 -12.23 0.48 -5.77
C ILE A 18 -11.61 1.28 -4.62
N SER A 19 -12.04 2.52 -4.39
CA SER A 19 -11.52 3.35 -3.28
C SER A 19 -11.74 2.71 -1.91
N VAL A 20 -12.88 2.06 -1.69
CA VAL A 20 -13.16 1.33 -0.43
C VAL A 20 -12.28 0.09 -0.29
N LEU A 21 -12.06 -0.68 -1.36
CA LEU A 21 -11.14 -1.82 -1.31
C LEU A 21 -9.71 -1.38 -0.99
N TYR A 22 -9.24 -0.29 -1.58
CA TYR A 22 -7.93 0.27 -1.26
C TYR A 22 -7.86 0.82 0.17
N LEU A 23 -8.93 1.40 0.71
CA LEU A 23 -8.99 1.77 2.13
C LEU A 23 -8.77 0.55 3.03
N VAL A 24 -9.49 -0.54 2.79
CA VAL A 24 -9.35 -1.78 3.57
C VAL A 24 -7.93 -2.33 3.44
N GLN A 25 -7.36 -2.31 2.23
CA GLN A 25 -5.98 -2.71 1.99
C GLN A 25 -5.00 -1.85 2.81
N TYR A 26 -5.12 -0.53 2.75
CA TYR A 26 -4.25 0.38 3.50
C TYR A 26 -4.37 0.20 5.01
N LEU A 27 -5.58 0.04 5.54
CA LEU A 27 -5.79 -0.24 6.97
C LEU A 27 -5.18 -1.58 7.38
N THR A 28 -5.30 -2.61 6.55
CA THR A 28 -4.71 -3.93 6.80
C THR A 28 -3.18 -3.83 6.85
N LEU A 29 -2.57 -3.10 5.92
CA LEU A 29 -1.12 -2.90 5.88
C LEU A 29 -0.63 -2.07 7.08
N THR A 30 -1.38 -1.03 7.48
CA THR A 30 -1.09 -0.27 8.70
C THR A 30 -1.13 -1.14 9.93
N ALA A 31 -2.17 -1.97 10.08
CA ALA A 31 -2.30 -2.87 11.22
C ALA A 31 -1.17 -3.91 11.25
N ALA A 32 -0.83 -4.51 10.10
CA ALA A 32 0.27 -5.45 9.98
C ALA A 32 1.63 -4.82 10.30
N GLY A 33 1.90 -3.62 9.79
CA GLY A 33 3.11 -2.85 10.10
C GLY A 33 3.18 -2.44 11.57
N GLY A 34 2.05 -2.00 12.14
CA GLY A 34 1.96 -1.65 13.56
C GLY A 34 2.20 -2.84 14.48
N TYR A 35 1.67 -4.02 14.12
CA TYR A 35 1.99 -5.27 14.81
C TYR A 35 3.48 -5.61 14.70
N ALA A 36 4.08 -5.46 13.51
CA ALA A 36 5.49 -5.74 13.29
C ALA A 36 6.43 -4.78 14.05
N LEU A 37 6.01 -3.54 14.35
CA LEU A 37 6.75 -2.64 15.24
C LEU A 37 6.78 -3.13 16.69
N TRP A 38 5.69 -3.75 17.16
CA TRP A 38 5.62 -4.31 18.52
C TRP A 38 6.31 -5.67 18.61
N ARG A 39 6.07 -6.54 17.64
CA ARG A 39 6.59 -7.91 17.56
C ARG A 39 7.18 -8.16 16.19
N PRO A 40 8.44 -7.75 15.94
CA PRO A 40 9.11 -8.08 14.71
C PRO A 40 9.19 -9.62 14.54
N PRO A 41 9.04 -10.13 13.31
CA PRO A 41 9.17 -11.56 13.03
C PRO A 41 10.60 -12.03 13.30
N SER A 42 10.77 -12.81 14.37
CA SER A 42 12.07 -13.30 14.87
C SER A 42 12.86 -14.07 13.81
N SER A 43 12.18 -14.80 12.92
CA SER A 43 12.84 -15.56 11.85
C SER A 43 13.54 -14.70 10.78
N ILE A 44 13.22 -13.40 10.73
CA ILE A 44 13.74 -12.45 9.74
C ILE A 44 14.67 -11.46 10.41
N GLU A 45 14.28 -11.00 11.59
CA GLU A 45 15.11 -10.15 12.45
C GLU A 45 16.47 -10.78 12.75
N GLY A 46 16.52 -12.08 13.03
CA GLY A 46 17.79 -12.78 13.30
C GLY A 46 18.77 -12.79 12.13
N ALA A 47 18.29 -12.63 10.89
CA ALA A 47 19.11 -12.72 9.69
C ALA A 47 19.47 -11.35 9.08
N TYR A 48 18.55 -10.39 9.12
CA TYR A 48 18.72 -9.06 8.51
C TYR A 48 18.79 -7.91 9.53
N GLY A 49 18.61 -8.21 10.81
CA GLY A 49 18.71 -7.24 11.90
C GLY A 49 17.42 -6.46 12.18
N ALA A 50 17.31 -5.98 13.41
CA ALA A 50 16.15 -5.20 13.88
C ALA A 50 15.92 -3.91 13.09
N GLY A 51 17.00 -3.23 12.67
CA GLY A 51 16.92 -1.98 11.92
C GLY A 51 16.16 -2.12 10.60
N ALA A 52 16.46 -3.15 9.81
CA ALA A 52 15.77 -3.41 8.54
C ALA A 52 14.28 -3.71 8.74
N MET A 53 13.95 -4.48 9.79
CA MET A 53 12.57 -4.79 10.13
C MET A 53 11.79 -3.57 10.60
N LEU A 54 12.41 -2.70 11.40
CA LEU A 54 11.82 -1.43 11.82
C LEU A 54 11.56 -0.50 10.63
N THR A 55 12.50 -0.38 9.69
CA THR A 55 12.32 0.43 8.48
C THR A 55 11.15 -0.08 7.64
N LEU A 56 11.06 -1.38 7.41
CA LEU A 56 9.97 -2.00 6.66
C LEU A 56 8.62 -1.76 7.35
N ALA A 57 8.55 -2.00 8.65
CA ALA A 57 7.33 -1.81 9.43
C ALA A 57 6.90 -0.33 9.44
N ALA A 58 7.85 0.60 9.60
CA ALA A 58 7.58 2.04 9.54
C ALA A 58 7.06 2.48 8.16
N LEU A 59 7.65 1.99 7.07
CA LEU A 59 7.17 2.28 5.71
C LEU A 59 5.73 1.78 5.49
N LEU A 60 5.40 0.58 5.98
CA LEU A 60 4.04 0.05 5.90
C LEU A 60 3.04 0.87 6.72
N VAL A 61 3.39 1.26 7.95
CA VAL A 61 2.54 2.08 8.81
C VAL A 61 2.31 3.45 8.22
N VAL A 62 3.38 4.16 7.85
CA VAL A 62 3.30 5.53 7.31
C VAL A 62 2.60 5.51 5.95
N GLY A 63 2.98 4.61 5.05
CA GLY A 63 2.36 4.47 3.74
C GLY A 63 0.88 4.08 3.84
N GLY A 64 0.53 3.13 4.70
CA GLY A 64 -0.84 2.71 4.94
C GLY A 64 -1.70 3.82 5.55
N LEU A 65 -1.21 4.57 6.54
CA LEU A 65 -1.95 5.69 7.13
C LEU A 65 -2.20 6.81 6.12
N ILE A 66 -1.16 7.21 5.37
CA ILE A 66 -1.31 8.23 4.32
C ILE A 66 -2.33 7.76 3.28
N GLY A 67 -2.25 6.50 2.84
CA GLY A 67 -3.16 5.91 1.86
C GLY A 67 -4.60 5.89 2.34
N ALA A 68 -4.83 5.46 3.58
CA ALA A 68 -6.16 5.40 4.19
C ALA A 68 -6.82 6.79 4.29
N ILE A 69 -6.04 7.82 4.62
CA ILE A 69 -6.53 9.20 4.70
C ILE A 69 -6.77 9.79 3.31
N ALA A 70 -5.95 9.43 2.32
CA ALA A 70 -5.98 10.02 0.98
C ALA A 70 -7.02 9.39 0.03
N VAL A 71 -7.30 8.10 0.16
CA VAL A 71 -8.04 7.31 -0.84
C VAL A 71 -9.52 7.71 -0.97
N LEU A 72 -10.22 7.92 0.16
CA LEU A 72 -11.65 8.30 0.14
C LEU A 72 -11.91 9.70 -0.43
N PRO A 73 -11.16 10.75 -0.03
CA PRO A 73 -11.35 12.09 -0.60
C PRO A 73 -10.77 12.24 -2.02
N GLY A 74 -10.04 11.24 -2.55
CA GLY A 74 -9.41 11.32 -3.86
C GLY A 74 -8.20 12.27 -3.89
N LYS A 75 -7.43 12.34 -2.80
CA LYS A 75 -6.19 13.13 -2.74
C LYS A 75 -5.03 12.36 -3.38
N TYR A 76 -5.04 12.30 -4.71
CA TYR A 76 -4.12 11.46 -5.48
C TYR A 76 -2.63 11.74 -5.25
N GLU A 77 -2.25 12.98 -4.90
CA GLU A 77 -0.85 13.31 -4.62
C GLU A 77 -0.32 12.64 -3.35
N LEU A 78 -1.11 12.69 -2.28
CA LEU A 78 -0.81 11.98 -1.03
C LEU A 78 -0.87 10.48 -1.26
N GLU A 79 -1.85 10.01 -2.05
CA GLU A 79 -1.97 8.60 -2.37
C GLU A 79 -0.77 8.07 -3.17
N ARG A 80 -0.16 8.87 -4.06
CA ARG A 80 1.10 8.49 -4.73
C ARG A 80 2.23 8.24 -3.74
N LEU A 81 2.37 9.07 -2.71
CA LEU A 81 3.37 8.86 -1.65
C LEU A 81 3.09 7.57 -0.87
N ALA A 82 1.82 7.30 -0.55
CA ALA A 82 1.40 6.05 0.08
C ALA A 82 1.76 4.82 -0.78
N VAL A 83 1.44 4.87 -2.08
CA VAL A 83 1.75 3.80 -3.04
C VAL A 83 3.26 3.55 -3.11
N ILE A 84 4.08 4.60 -3.21
CA ILE A 84 5.55 4.46 -3.23
C ILE A 84 6.05 3.84 -1.93
N GLY A 85 5.57 4.31 -0.76
CA GLY A 85 6.00 3.77 0.54
C GLY A 85 5.67 2.29 0.70
N VAL A 86 4.44 1.89 0.37
CA VAL A 86 4.00 0.49 0.43
C VAL A 86 4.73 -0.37 -0.61
N ALA A 87 4.94 0.14 -1.82
CA ALA A 87 5.67 -0.58 -2.87
C ALA A 87 7.13 -0.81 -2.46
N LEU A 88 7.80 0.21 -1.90
CA LEU A 88 9.17 0.08 -1.42
C LEU A 88 9.27 -0.93 -0.27
N ALA A 89 8.37 -0.87 0.72
CA ALA A 89 8.32 -1.85 1.79
C ALA A 89 8.12 -3.28 1.28
N SER A 90 7.19 -3.46 0.33
CA SER A 90 6.89 -4.76 -0.27
C SER A 90 8.07 -5.30 -1.08
N LEU A 91 8.75 -4.44 -1.84
CA LEU A 91 9.93 -4.79 -2.62
C LEU A 91 11.09 -5.24 -1.73
N ILE A 92 11.42 -4.44 -0.70
CA ILE A 92 12.42 -4.80 0.30
C ILE A 92 12.08 -6.16 0.90
N TYR A 93 10.81 -6.37 1.24
CA TYR A 93 10.40 -7.60 1.89
C TYR A 93 10.52 -8.83 0.98
N VAL A 94 10.15 -8.70 -0.30
CA VAL A 94 10.36 -9.77 -1.29
C VAL A 94 11.85 -10.11 -1.40
N ILE A 95 12.73 -9.11 -1.50
CA ILE A 95 14.19 -9.32 -1.57
C ILE A 95 14.69 -10.09 -0.34
N VAL A 96 14.24 -9.69 0.86
CA VAL A 96 14.60 -10.37 2.12
C VAL A 96 14.12 -11.82 2.14
N ILE A 97 12.86 -12.08 1.79
CA ILE A 97 12.29 -13.44 1.82
C ILE A 97 12.99 -14.34 0.79
N VAL A 98 13.26 -13.84 -0.41
CA VAL A 98 13.98 -14.57 -1.46
C VAL A 98 15.42 -14.86 -1.03
N GLY A 99 16.10 -13.89 -0.41
CA GLY A 99 17.42 -14.12 0.17
C GLY A 99 17.41 -15.20 1.25
N LEU A 100 16.43 -15.17 2.16
CA LEU A 100 16.25 -16.19 3.20
C LEU A 100 15.88 -17.57 2.66
N HIS A 101 15.36 -17.67 1.44
CA HIS A 101 15.03 -18.96 0.85
C HIS A 101 16.29 -19.81 0.62
N ALA A 102 17.44 -19.18 0.36
CA ALA A 102 18.70 -19.87 0.14
C ALA A 102 19.35 -20.39 1.44
N THR A 103 19.00 -19.80 2.60
CA THR A 103 19.72 -20.02 3.86
C THR A 103 18.86 -20.59 5.00
N SER A 104 17.53 -20.59 4.86
CA SER A 104 16.60 -21.04 5.90
C SER A 104 15.63 -22.10 5.40
N SER A 105 15.26 -23.03 6.28
CA SER A 105 14.18 -23.98 6.01
C SER A 105 12.82 -23.29 6.10
N GLY A 106 11.89 -23.69 5.22
CA GLY A 106 10.51 -23.21 5.20
C GLY A 106 10.01 -22.79 3.82
N ASN A 107 8.69 -22.63 3.69
CA ASN A 107 8.05 -22.22 2.43
C ASN A 107 8.12 -20.69 2.21
N ARG A 108 9.35 -20.19 1.99
CA ARG A 108 9.63 -18.76 1.79
C ARG A 108 9.11 -18.26 0.44
N LEU A 109 9.13 -19.09 -0.60
CA LEU A 109 8.60 -18.71 -1.92
C LEU A 109 7.10 -18.41 -1.90
N LEU A 110 6.32 -19.17 -1.11
CA LEU A 110 4.90 -18.85 -0.93
C LEU A 110 4.71 -17.49 -0.24
N GLN A 111 5.49 -17.20 0.80
CA GLN A 111 5.47 -15.89 1.47
C GLN A 111 5.85 -14.77 0.49
N ALA A 112 6.92 -14.96 -0.29
CA ALA A 112 7.34 -14.01 -1.32
C ALA A 112 6.24 -13.79 -2.37
N GLY A 113 5.52 -14.85 -2.77
CA GLY A 113 4.38 -14.76 -3.70
C GLY A 113 3.26 -13.85 -3.18
N PHE A 114 2.84 -14.01 -1.93
CA PHE A 114 1.82 -13.13 -1.33
C PHE A 114 2.28 -11.67 -1.27
N VAL A 115 3.53 -11.42 -0.87
CA VAL A 115 4.07 -10.05 -0.82
C VAL A 115 4.24 -9.46 -2.23
N ALA A 116 4.64 -10.26 -3.22
CA ALA A 116 4.74 -9.85 -4.61
C ALA A 116 3.38 -9.43 -5.18
N VAL A 117 2.28 -10.12 -4.82
CA VAL A 117 0.93 -9.69 -5.19
C VAL A 117 0.59 -8.31 -4.60
N VAL A 118 1.00 -8.02 -3.36
CA VAL A 118 0.82 -6.69 -2.76
C VAL A 118 1.60 -5.62 -3.55
N LEU A 119 2.84 -5.90 -3.94
CA LEU A 119 3.67 -5.03 -4.78
C LEU A 119 3.01 -4.77 -6.14
N LEU A 120 2.53 -5.82 -6.81
CA LEU A 120 1.83 -5.69 -8.10
C LEU A 120 0.54 -4.87 -7.96
N HIS A 121 -0.21 -5.04 -6.87
CA HIS A 121 -1.38 -4.20 -6.58
C HIS A 121 -1.04 -2.71 -6.41
N GLN A 122 0.13 -2.38 -5.87
CA GLN A 122 0.62 -1.01 -5.84
C GLN A 122 0.94 -0.50 -7.25
N GLY A 123 1.51 -1.34 -8.12
CA GLY A 123 1.71 -1.03 -9.54
C GLY A 123 0.40 -0.74 -10.27
N VAL A 124 -0.63 -1.58 -10.06
CA VAL A 124 -1.99 -1.34 -10.60
C VAL A 124 -2.55 -0.01 -10.09
N ARG A 125 -2.38 0.29 -8.79
CA ARG A 125 -2.86 1.56 -8.22
C ARG A 125 -2.14 2.75 -8.85
N TRP A 126 -0.81 2.67 -8.95
CA TRP A 126 0.02 3.70 -9.55
C TRP A 126 -0.46 4.08 -10.95
N VAL A 127 -0.64 3.08 -11.82
CA VAL A 127 -1.12 3.30 -13.20
C VAL A 127 -2.47 4.01 -13.23
N ARG A 128 -3.35 3.73 -12.26
CA ARG A 128 -4.69 4.36 -12.18
C ARG A 128 -4.66 5.81 -11.67
N ILE A 129 -3.71 6.16 -10.80
CA ILE A 129 -3.68 7.48 -10.13
C ILE A 129 -2.59 8.41 -10.65
N LYS A 130 -1.60 7.92 -11.42
CA LYS A 130 -0.45 8.72 -11.86
C LYS A 130 -0.86 9.96 -12.66
N ASP A 131 -1.93 9.87 -13.44
CA ASP A 131 -2.42 10.95 -14.30
C ASP A 131 -3.53 11.78 -13.63
N ARG A 132 -3.81 11.55 -12.33
CA ARG A 132 -4.84 12.23 -11.55
C ARG A 132 -4.18 13.09 -10.45
N PRO A 133 -4.52 14.36 -10.22
CA PRO A 133 -5.41 15.23 -10.96
C PRO A 133 -4.60 16.28 -11.74
N PHE A 134 -4.24 16.03 -13.01
CA PHE A 134 -3.99 17.18 -13.88
C PHE A 134 -4.44 16.94 -15.32
N ARG A 135 -5.59 17.54 -15.67
CA ARG A 135 -5.97 17.86 -17.06
C ARG A 135 -6.74 19.20 -17.12
N PRO A 136 -6.09 20.29 -17.54
CA PRO A 136 -6.75 21.34 -18.30
C PRO A 136 -7.25 20.74 -19.62
N ARG A 137 -8.47 21.10 -20.03
CA ARG A 137 -9.02 20.70 -21.34
C ARG A 137 -8.16 21.31 -22.46
N PRO A 138 -8.01 20.63 -23.62
CA PRO A 138 -7.43 21.25 -24.80
C PRO A 138 -8.23 22.51 -25.14
N HIS A 139 -7.55 23.63 -25.34
CA HIS A 139 -8.16 24.74 -26.07
C HIS A 139 -8.33 24.23 -27.50
N THR A 140 -9.52 23.74 -27.84
CA THR A 140 -9.92 23.66 -29.24
C THR A 140 -10.00 25.10 -29.72
N VAL A 141 -8.94 25.58 -30.36
CA VAL A 141 -9.03 26.77 -31.21
C VAL A 141 -9.82 26.29 -32.42
N GLU A 142 -11.10 26.64 -32.46
CA GLU A 142 -11.92 26.53 -33.66
C GLU A 142 -11.22 27.35 -34.75
N ALA A 143 -10.89 26.68 -35.86
CA ALA A 143 -10.36 27.27 -37.09
C ALA A 143 -11.32 26.95 -38.23
#